data_AF-T1BCU3-F1
#
_entry.id   AF-T1BCU3-F1
#
_cell.length_a   1.000
_cell.length_b   1.000
_cell.length_c   1.000
_cell.angle_alpha   90.00
_cell.angle_beta   90.00
_cell.angle_gamma   90.00
#
_symmetry.space_group_name_H-M   'P 1'
#
loop_
_entity.id
_entity.type
_entity.pdbx_description
1 polymer ?
#
loop_
_entity_poly.entity_id
_entity_poly.type
_entity_poly.pdbx_seq_one_letter_code
_entity_poly.pdbx_strand_id
1 'polypeptide(L)'
;MAAFFAGKVDCRVVGREVADVAVLDFTSQYPSLFCLLAAERFLTAERIEPRDSTEEVRAFLDSLTEDDLLKRETWENPLLWTLCEVEASDDLLPIRSSYSTDGSPPTIGWNRVSTEAGLTLPYLLPDLLAAKLLGGKVPKVVRAISFVPVGRQPLNEISILGATIGPTENLIQRLSEARIREKAEKRHGWEARELGLKILTNAASYGVFVEVNVKRHDGEMEICGLDSEESFEEDGAKVEEEGELFCPLLGATITSGAHLLLALIDSVAAKLGGEIVYQDTDSAFVTPSRLAPEIARAFDSLNPYSVEVPLLKEETEKKAPPDAYPKGSSDSRPRFFGLSSKRYCLFVRDRYGRPCVFEKGASDHGLGMYQVPKDREK
;
A
#
# COMPACT_ATOMS: atom_id res chain seq x y z
N MET A 1 8.73 6.76 13.38
CA MET A 1 7.43 7.05 12.71
C MET A 1 7.50 8.12 11.61
N ALA A 2 8.48 9.03 11.58
CA ALA A 2 8.52 10.09 10.54
C ALA A 2 8.48 9.58 9.08
N ALA A 3 9.19 8.48 8.79
CA ALA A 3 9.19 7.82 7.47
C ALA A 3 8.01 6.86 7.23
N PHE A 4 7.09 6.70 8.18
CA PHE A 4 5.92 5.87 7.97
C PHE A 4 4.93 6.63 7.11
N PHE A 5 4.53 6.10 5.96
CA PHE A 5 3.42 6.61 5.17
C PHE A 5 2.45 5.46 4.92
N ALA A 6 1.19 5.62 5.31
CA ALA A 6 0.14 4.62 5.05
C ALA A 6 -0.22 4.58 3.55
N GLY A 7 -1.31 3.91 3.18
CA GLY A 7 -1.65 3.66 1.77
C GLY A 7 -1.64 4.90 0.86
N LYS A 8 -1.02 4.75 -0.33
CA LYS A 8 -1.05 5.72 -1.42
C LYS A 8 -2.40 5.72 -2.12
N VAL A 9 -2.98 6.91 -2.28
CA VAL A 9 -4.15 7.15 -3.14
C VAL A 9 -3.80 8.27 -4.10
N ASP A 10 -4.10 8.09 -5.38
CA ASP A 10 -3.73 9.04 -6.43
C ASP A 10 -4.85 9.11 -7.47
N CYS A 11 -5.43 10.30 -7.65
CA CYS A 11 -6.48 10.57 -8.62
C CYS A 11 -5.91 11.48 -9.70
N ARG A 12 -5.42 10.88 -10.79
CA ARG A 12 -4.66 11.59 -11.83
C ARG A 12 -5.56 12.33 -12.82
N VAL A 13 -6.76 11.80 -13.03
CA VAL A 13 -7.78 12.43 -13.89
C VAL A 13 -8.96 12.88 -13.02
N VAL A 14 -9.00 14.17 -12.72
CA VAL A 14 -10.02 14.79 -11.86
C VAL A 14 -11.05 15.54 -12.70
N GLY A 15 -12.33 15.32 -12.39
CA GLY A 15 -13.44 16.06 -12.99
C GLY A 15 -13.63 15.80 -14.49
N ARG A 16 -13.03 14.73 -15.02
CA ARG A 16 -13.10 14.33 -16.43
C ARG A 16 -13.38 12.85 -16.54
N GLU A 17 -14.13 12.51 -17.58
CA GLU A 17 -14.41 11.12 -17.91
C GLU A 17 -13.25 10.49 -18.68
N VAL A 18 -12.90 9.26 -18.33
CA VAL A 18 -11.98 8.42 -19.08
C VAL A 18 -12.71 7.20 -19.60
N ALA A 19 -12.64 6.94 -20.89
CA ALA A 19 -13.26 5.75 -21.49
C ALA A 19 -12.35 4.53 -21.38
N ASP A 20 -12.93 3.34 -21.55
CA ASP A 20 -12.19 2.09 -21.73
C ASP A 20 -11.19 1.81 -20.59
N VAL A 21 -11.71 1.64 -19.38
CA VAL A 21 -10.91 1.43 -18.16
C VAL A 21 -11.05 -0.01 -17.66
N ALA A 22 -9.96 -0.59 -17.20
CA ALA A 22 -9.93 -1.83 -16.42
C ALA A 22 -9.49 -1.55 -14.98
N VAL A 23 -9.89 -2.44 -14.06
CA VAL A 23 -9.48 -2.39 -12.65
C VAL A 23 -8.53 -3.55 -12.39
N LEU A 24 -7.34 -3.21 -11.91
CA LEU A 24 -6.32 -4.14 -11.42
C LEU A 24 -6.25 -4.04 -9.88
N ASP A 25 -6.08 -5.17 -9.19
CA ASP A 25 -6.10 -5.25 -7.73
C ASP A 25 -5.09 -6.29 -7.22
N PHE A 26 -4.20 -5.90 -6.30
CA PHE A 26 -3.22 -6.80 -5.71
C PHE A 26 -3.86 -7.77 -4.71
N THR A 27 -3.64 -9.06 -4.92
CA THR A 27 -4.04 -10.11 -3.99
C THR A 27 -3.36 -9.91 -2.64
N SER A 28 -4.14 -9.55 -1.62
CA SER A 28 -3.68 -9.46 -0.23
C SER A 28 -2.37 -8.68 -0.13
N GLN A 29 -2.33 -7.45 -0.66
CA GLN A 29 -1.09 -6.71 -0.92
C GLN A 29 -0.11 -6.69 0.27
N TYR A 30 -0.55 -6.31 1.48
CA TYR A 30 0.32 -6.29 2.66
C TYR A 30 0.80 -7.68 3.09
N PRO A 31 -0.06 -8.72 3.21
CA PRO A 31 0.40 -10.10 3.39
C PRO A 31 1.41 -10.58 2.34
N SER A 32 1.19 -10.26 1.07
CA SER A 32 2.10 -10.63 -0.02
C SER A 32 3.46 -9.93 0.12
N LEU A 33 3.46 -8.63 0.44
CA LEU A 33 4.68 -7.85 0.69
C LEU A 33 5.44 -8.33 1.93
N PHE A 34 4.74 -8.69 3.01
CA PHE A 34 5.38 -9.28 4.18
C PHE A 34 6.22 -10.51 3.79
N CYS A 35 5.68 -11.35 2.89
CA CYS A 35 6.38 -12.52 2.39
C CYS A 35 7.51 -12.16 1.41
N LEU A 36 7.26 -11.27 0.44
CA LEU A 36 8.24 -10.83 -0.55
C LEU A 36 9.46 -10.15 0.07
N LEU A 37 9.24 -9.31 1.08
CA LEU A 37 10.31 -8.61 1.82
C LEU A 37 11.02 -9.51 2.84
N ALA A 38 10.63 -10.78 2.92
CA ALA A 38 11.08 -11.75 3.92
C ALA A 38 10.94 -11.24 5.36
N ALA A 39 9.88 -10.49 5.68
CA ALA A 39 9.71 -9.77 6.95
C ALA A 39 9.70 -10.67 8.20
N GLU A 40 9.34 -11.94 8.05
CA GLU A 40 9.37 -12.95 9.14
C GLU A 40 10.73 -13.01 9.85
N ARG A 41 11.83 -12.77 9.14
CA ARG A 41 13.17 -12.81 9.72
C ARG A 41 13.36 -11.80 10.85
N PHE A 42 12.62 -10.69 10.85
CA PHE A 42 12.68 -9.70 11.92
C PHE A 42 11.85 -10.11 13.13
N LEU A 43 10.73 -10.82 12.92
CA LEU A 43 9.90 -11.35 14.01
C LEU A 43 10.57 -12.51 14.74
N THR A 44 11.47 -13.22 14.06
CA THR A 44 12.14 -14.41 14.58
C THR A 44 13.60 -14.16 14.96
N ALA A 45 14.11 -12.95 14.72
CA ALA A 45 15.47 -12.59 15.13
C ALA A 45 15.60 -12.53 16.65
N GLU A 46 16.80 -12.77 17.16
CA GLU A 46 17.11 -12.50 18.57
C GLU A 46 17.28 -11.00 18.83
N ARG A 47 17.77 -10.27 17.82
CA ARG A 47 17.93 -8.81 17.86
C ARG A 47 18.02 -8.23 16.45
N ILE A 48 17.90 -6.92 16.35
CA ILE A 48 18.04 -6.16 15.11
C ILE A 48 19.22 -5.20 15.28
N GLU A 49 20.18 -5.24 14.37
CA GLU A 49 21.37 -4.39 14.40
C GLU A 49 21.34 -3.37 13.25
N PRO A 50 21.52 -2.06 13.52
CA PRO A 50 21.67 -1.06 12.48
C PRO A 50 23.08 -1.09 11.87
N ARG A 51 23.19 -0.84 10.57
CA ARG A 51 24.47 -0.75 9.86
C ARG A 51 24.42 0.39 8.84
N ASP A 52 25.50 1.18 8.77
CA ASP A 52 25.67 2.13 7.67
C ASP A 52 25.77 1.37 6.34
N SER A 53 24.91 1.75 5.41
CA SER A 53 24.81 1.18 4.07
C SER A 53 24.71 2.27 3.00
N THR A 54 25.14 3.49 3.31
CA THR A 54 24.94 4.67 2.46
C THR A 54 25.44 4.46 1.03
N GLU A 55 26.67 3.96 0.85
CA GLU A 55 27.23 3.74 -0.48
C GLU A 55 26.59 2.56 -1.22
N GLU A 56 26.22 1.50 -0.50
CA GLU A 56 25.52 0.35 -1.09
C GLU A 56 24.14 0.74 -1.59
N VAL A 57 23.43 1.56 -0.82
CA VAL A 57 22.10 2.09 -1.15
C VAL A 57 22.18 3.02 -2.35
N ARG A 58 23.18 3.90 -2.40
CA ARG A 58 23.42 4.76 -3.58
C ARG A 58 23.67 3.93 -4.84
N ALA A 59 24.55 2.93 -4.76
CA ALA A 59 24.84 2.03 -5.88
C ALA A 59 23.61 1.20 -6.30
N PHE A 60 22.84 0.71 -5.33
CA PHE A 60 21.61 -0.04 -5.58
C PHE A 60 20.56 0.83 -6.26
N LEU A 61 20.31 2.03 -5.74
CA LEU A 61 19.40 3.01 -6.34
C LEU A 61 19.80 3.40 -7.76
N ASP A 62 21.09 3.57 -8.05
CA ASP A 62 21.57 3.94 -9.39
C ASP A 62 21.34 2.79 -10.39
N SER A 63 21.77 1.58 -10.01
CA SER A 63 21.78 0.41 -10.88
C SER A 63 20.42 -0.25 -11.13
N LEU A 64 19.49 -0.19 -10.16
CA LEU A 64 18.25 -0.97 -10.25
C LEU A 64 17.34 -0.51 -11.38
N THR A 65 16.88 -1.45 -12.20
CA THR A 65 15.94 -1.20 -13.30
C THR A 65 14.52 -1.67 -12.96
N GLU A 66 13.54 -1.26 -13.75
CA GLU A 66 12.17 -1.78 -13.65
C GLU A 66 12.12 -3.30 -13.82
N ASP A 67 12.90 -3.86 -14.76
CA ASP A 67 12.90 -5.30 -15.04
C ASP A 67 13.46 -6.10 -13.85
N ASP A 68 14.35 -5.50 -13.05
CA ASP A 68 14.83 -6.11 -11.81
C ASP A 68 13.73 -6.13 -10.74
N LEU A 69 12.86 -5.12 -10.68
CA LEU A 69 11.75 -5.08 -9.74
C LEU A 69 10.63 -6.09 -10.05
N LEU A 70 10.61 -6.65 -11.26
CA LEU A 70 9.74 -7.79 -11.61
C LEU A 70 10.35 -9.15 -11.26
N LYS A 71 11.49 -9.17 -10.58
CA LYS A 71 12.16 -10.39 -10.08
C LYS A 71 12.01 -10.49 -8.57
N ARG A 72 11.62 -11.67 -8.08
CA ARG A 72 11.38 -11.91 -6.66
C ARG A 72 12.62 -11.67 -5.80
N GLU A 73 13.80 -12.03 -6.32
CA GLU A 73 15.09 -11.91 -5.64
C GLU A 73 15.40 -10.46 -5.25
N THR A 74 14.92 -9.49 -6.03
CA THR A 74 15.06 -8.06 -5.72
C THR A 74 14.31 -7.68 -4.45
N TRP A 75 13.12 -8.25 -4.23
CA TRP A 75 12.29 -7.98 -3.05
C TRP A 75 12.83 -8.63 -1.78
N GLU A 76 13.60 -9.70 -1.91
CA GLU A 76 14.25 -10.38 -0.77
C GLU A 76 15.56 -9.67 -0.33
N ASN A 77 16.03 -8.70 -1.12
CA ASN A 77 17.27 -7.97 -0.87
C ASN A 77 17.23 -7.24 0.49
N PRO A 78 18.21 -7.47 1.39
CA PRO A 78 18.27 -6.82 2.69
C PRO A 78 18.26 -5.28 2.66
N LEU A 79 18.74 -4.65 1.58
CA LEU A 79 18.76 -3.20 1.45
C LEU A 79 17.35 -2.59 1.44
N LEU A 80 16.30 -3.33 1.10
CA LEU A 80 14.92 -2.79 1.17
C LEU A 80 14.49 -2.45 2.61
N TRP A 81 15.23 -2.93 3.62
CA TRP A 81 15.05 -2.61 5.04
C TRP A 81 15.97 -1.49 5.48
N THR A 82 15.99 -0.39 4.72
CA THR A 82 16.89 0.74 4.94
C THR A 82 16.11 2.03 5.12
N LEU A 83 16.44 2.76 6.19
CA LEU A 83 16.04 4.14 6.40
C LEU A 83 17.09 5.08 5.79
N CYS A 84 16.64 6.00 4.94
CA CYS A 84 17.45 6.93 4.19
C CYS A 84 17.11 8.37 4.60
N GLU A 85 18.12 9.21 4.76
CA GLU A 85 18.00 10.66 4.85
C GLU A 85 18.23 11.24 3.46
N VAL A 86 17.27 12.02 2.97
CA VAL A 86 17.23 12.50 1.58
C VAL A 86 17.14 14.00 1.53
N GLU A 87 18.06 14.61 0.77
CA GLU A 87 17.88 15.99 0.29
C GLU A 87 17.05 15.92 -0.99
N ALA A 88 15.82 16.42 -0.94
CA ALA A 88 14.91 16.34 -2.07
C ALA A 88 15.16 17.51 -3.03
N SER A 89 15.14 17.26 -4.33
CA SER A 89 15.28 18.28 -5.36
C SER A 89 14.24 18.06 -6.45
N ASP A 90 13.01 18.56 -6.23
CA ASP A 90 11.84 18.31 -7.06
C ASP A 90 11.52 16.81 -7.24
N ASP A 91 11.72 16.02 -6.18
CA ASP A 91 11.49 14.57 -6.17
C ASP A 91 10.01 14.27 -5.89
N LEU A 92 9.42 13.26 -6.55
CA LEU A 92 8.05 12.84 -6.29
C LEU A 92 8.02 11.90 -5.07
N LEU A 93 7.75 12.44 -3.89
CA LEU A 93 7.86 11.73 -2.61
C LEU A 93 6.56 11.83 -1.80
N PRO A 94 6.26 10.84 -0.94
CA PRO A 94 5.18 10.97 0.02
C PRO A 94 5.53 12.03 1.07
N ILE A 95 4.56 12.87 1.42
CA ILE A 95 4.71 13.88 2.48
C ILE A 95 3.41 14.03 3.24
N ARG A 96 3.52 14.24 4.55
CA ARG A 96 2.39 14.68 5.38
C ARG A 96 2.27 16.19 5.27
N SER A 97 1.12 16.67 4.85
CA SER A 97 0.84 18.10 4.74
C SER A 97 -0.64 18.39 5.03
N SER A 98 -0.95 19.65 5.33
CA SER A 98 -2.33 20.12 5.41
C SER A 98 -2.83 20.41 3.99
N TYR A 99 -3.85 19.67 3.56
CA TYR A 99 -4.50 19.85 2.25
C TYR A 99 -5.86 20.53 2.35
N SER A 100 -6.33 20.79 3.57
CA SER A 100 -7.56 21.53 3.82
C SER A 100 -7.25 22.89 4.44
N THR A 101 -8.09 23.87 4.16
CA THR A 101 -7.96 25.22 4.72
C THR A 101 -8.66 25.37 6.08
N ASP A 102 -9.34 24.33 6.55
CA ASP A 102 -10.16 24.35 7.77
C ASP A 102 -9.42 23.86 9.02
N GLY A 103 -8.10 23.67 8.93
CA GLY A 103 -7.29 23.19 10.05
C GLY A 103 -7.44 21.69 10.34
N SER A 104 -7.97 20.90 9.40
CA SER A 104 -7.96 19.45 9.56
C SER A 104 -6.54 18.91 9.73
N PRO A 105 -6.36 17.78 10.45
CA PRO A 105 -5.06 17.16 10.64
C PRO A 105 -4.34 16.91 9.31
N PRO A 106 -3.01 17.06 9.27
CA PRO A 106 -2.23 16.74 8.08
C PRO A 106 -2.52 15.31 7.60
N THR A 107 -2.65 15.15 6.30
CA THR A 107 -2.79 13.83 5.67
C THR A 107 -1.63 13.58 4.71
N ILE A 108 -1.60 12.42 4.07
CA ILE A 108 -0.51 11.99 3.20
C ILE A 108 -0.88 12.26 1.74
N GLY A 109 0.06 12.80 0.99
CA GLY A 109 -0.03 12.90 -0.47
C GLY A 109 1.34 12.72 -1.09
N TRP A 110 1.35 12.32 -2.37
CA TRP A 110 2.56 12.21 -3.17
C TRP A 110 2.75 13.51 -3.96
N ASN A 111 3.78 14.28 -3.62
CA ASN A 111 4.02 15.60 -4.18
C ASN A 111 5.44 15.73 -4.72
N ARG A 112 5.66 16.78 -5.51
CA ARG A 112 7.01 17.26 -5.81
C ARG A 112 7.57 17.98 -4.59
N VAL A 113 8.62 17.43 -4.01
CA VAL A 113 9.25 17.91 -2.78
C VAL A 113 10.64 18.46 -3.10
N SER A 114 10.97 19.61 -2.53
CA SER A 114 12.32 20.17 -2.51
C SER A 114 12.69 20.55 -1.08
N THR A 115 13.92 20.27 -0.67
CA THR A 115 14.45 20.72 0.62
C THR A 115 15.44 21.86 0.45
N GLU A 116 15.59 22.67 1.50
CA GLU A 116 16.71 23.60 1.57
C GLU A 116 18.04 22.83 1.67
N ALA A 117 19.15 23.46 1.28
CA ALA A 117 20.46 22.82 1.32
C ALA A 117 20.81 22.40 2.77
N GLY A 118 21.21 21.14 2.95
CA GLY A 118 21.49 20.56 4.26
C GLY A 118 20.27 20.04 5.03
N LEU A 119 19.04 20.31 4.57
CA LEU A 119 17.83 19.76 5.17
C LEU A 119 17.51 18.40 4.53
N THR A 120 17.42 17.36 5.36
CA THR A 120 17.06 16.01 4.93
C THR A 120 15.70 15.57 5.46
N LEU A 121 14.98 14.77 4.67
CA LEU A 121 13.75 14.10 5.08
C LEU A 121 13.95 12.58 5.13
N PRO A 122 13.32 11.89 6.11
CA PRO A 122 13.49 10.45 6.27
C PRO A 122 12.52 9.65 5.38
N TYR A 123 13.06 8.69 4.64
CA TYR A 123 12.31 7.79 3.77
C TYR A 123 12.83 6.37 3.86
N LEU A 124 11.96 5.38 3.66
CA LEU A 124 12.44 4.02 3.45
C LEU A 124 12.83 3.81 1.98
N LEU A 125 13.78 2.93 1.74
CA LEU A 125 14.31 2.67 0.40
C LEU A 125 13.23 2.34 -0.65
N PRO A 126 12.17 1.56 -0.36
CA PRO A 126 11.13 1.29 -1.35
C PRO A 126 10.40 2.55 -1.85
N ASP A 127 10.19 3.57 -0.99
CA ASP A 127 9.62 4.85 -1.41
C ASP A 127 10.56 5.62 -2.34
N LEU A 128 11.88 5.52 -2.14
CA LEU A 128 12.86 6.16 -3.03
C LEU A 128 12.95 5.46 -4.38
N LEU A 129 12.79 4.14 -4.41
CA LEU A 129 12.65 3.39 -5.66
C LEU A 129 11.36 3.77 -6.39
N ALA A 130 10.25 3.93 -5.66
CA ALA A 130 9.00 4.41 -6.22
C ALA A 130 9.16 5.83 -6.80
N ALA A 131 9.83 6.73 -6.07
CA ALA A 131 10.16 8.07 -6.53
C ALA A 131 11.06 8.05 -7.79
N LYS A 132 12.04 7.13 -7.85
CA LYS A 132 12.88 6.93 -9.05
C LYS A 132 12.04 6.51 -10.26
N LEU A 133 11.16 5.53 -10.10
CA LEU A 133 10.30 5.06 -11.19
C LEU A 133 9.38 6.15 -11.71
N LEU A 134 8.71 6.87 -10.80
CA LEU A 134 7.72 7.88 -11.18
C LEU A 134 8.36 9.18 -11.66
N GLY A 135 9.53 9.55 -11.13
CA GLY A 135 10.23 10.79 -11.43
C GLY A 135 11.31 10.68 -12.50
N GLY A 136 11.74 9.46 -12.84
CA GLY A 136 12.81 9.19 -13.81
C GLY A 136 14.22 9.61 -13.35
N LYS A 137 14.40 9.93 -12.06
CA LYS A 137 15.68 10.38 -11.49
C LYS A 137 15.92 9.76 -10.12
N VAL A 138 17.18 9.57 -9.75
CA VAL A 138 17.57 9.00 -8.45
C VAL A 138 17.55 10.10 -7.38
N PRO A 139 16.76 9.95 -6.28
CA PRO A 139 16.79 10.89 -5.16
C PRO A 139 18.15 10.95 -4.48
N LYS A 140 18.56 12.13 -3.98
CA LYS A 140 19.86 12.32 -3.33
C LYS A 140 19.84 11.80 -1.89
N VAL A 141 20.32 10.58 -1.69
CA VAL A 141 20.52 9.99 -0.35
C VAL A 141 21.79 10.56 0.29
N VAL A 142 21.66 11.24 1.43
CA VAL A 142 22.78 11.78 2.22
C VAL A 142 23.35 10.71 3.17
N ARG A 143 22.47 9.95 3.83
CA ARG A 143 22.82 8.88 4.78
C ARG A 143 21.83 7.73 4.65
N ALA A 144 22.29 6.50 4.84
CA ALA A 144 21.41 5.33 4.87
C ALA A 144 21.82 4.34 5.95
N ILE A 145 20.84 3.84 6.70
CA ILE A 145 21.00 2.85 7.76
C ILE A 145 20.11 1.64 7.44
N SER A 146 20.73 0.51 7.15
CA SER A 146 20.04 -0.78 6.99
C SER A 146 19.85 -1.46 8.34
N PHE A 147 18.70 -2.10 8.51
CA PHE A 147 18.40 -2.91 9.69
C PHE A 147 18.61 -4.38 9.38
N VAL A 148 19.48 -5.03 10.16
CA VAL A 148 19.89 -6.42 9.95
C VAL A 148 19.34 -7.29 11.07
N PRO A 149 18.52 -8.31 10.76
CA PRO A 149 18.10 -9.31 11.74
C PRO A 149 19.30 -10.20 12.11
N VAL A 150 19.54 -10.42 13.40
CA VAL A 150 20.66 -11.24 13.90
C VAL A 150 20.16 -12.34 14.83
N GLY A 151 20.68 -13.55 14.61
CA GLY A 151 20.26 -14.75 15.34
C GLY A 151 18.84 -15.19 14.96
N ARG A 152 18.41 -16.32 15.51
CA ARG A 152 17.01 -16.76 15.44
C ARG A 152 16.59 -17.29 16.81
N GLN A 153 15.52 -16.72 17.36
CA GLN A 153 14.99 -17.16 18.65
C GLN A 153 14.37 -18.57 18.55
N PRO A 154 14.39 -19.37 19.63
CA PRO A 154 13.73 -20.67 19.66
C PRO A 154 12.21 -20.48 19.63
N LEU A 155 11.56 -21.07 18.62
CA LEU A 155 10.12 -20.99 18.42
C LEU A 155 9.45 -22.35 18.63
N ASN A 156 8.18 -22.31 19.00
CA ASN A 156 7.32 -23.47 19.11
C ASN A 156 6.34 -23.53 17.94
N GLU A 157 5.90 -24.73 17.61
CA GLU A 157 4.78 -24.92 16.68
C GLU A 157 3.50 -24.32 17.27
N ILE A 158 2.70 -23.69 16.42
CA ILE A 158 1.37 -23.16 16.78
C ILE A 158 0.33 -23.63 15.77
N SER A 159 -0.94 -23.67 16.19
CA SER A 159 -2.07 -23.93 15.30
C SER A 159 -3.07 -22.80 15.38
N ILE A 160 -3.39 -22.19 14.24
CA ILE A 160 -4.35 -21.09 14.15
C ILE A 160 -5.40 -21.43 13.11
N LEU A 161 -6.66 -21.46 13.53
CA LEU A 161 -7.82 -21.80 12.68
C LEU A 161 -7.62 -23.10 11.88
N GLY A 162 -6.92 -24.08 12.47
CA GLY A 162 -6.64 -25.38 11.84
C GLY A 162 -5.42 -25.41 10.91
N ALA A 163 -4.75 -24.27 10.70
CA ALA A 163 -3.45 -24.23 10.04
C ALA A 163 -2.35 -24.41 11.09
N THR A 164 -1.58 -25.48 10.99
CA THR A 164 -0.37 -25.69 11.81
C THR A 164 0.81 -24.98 11.16
N ILE A 165 1.54 -24.22 11.96
CA ILE A 165 2.71 -23.44 11.56
C ILE A 165 3.91 -23.91 12.38
N GLY A 166 4.88 -24.49 11.70
CA GLY A 166 6.13 -24.95 12.31
C GLY A 166 7.07 -23.80 12.69
N PRO A 167 8.07 -24.05 13.55
CA PRO A 167 8.97 -23.02 14.09
C PRO A 167 9.90 -22.38 13.06
N THR A 168 10.01 -22.96 11.85
CA THR A 168 10.81 -22.45 10.73
C THR A 168 9.95 -21.95 9.56
N GLU A 169 8.63 -22.02 9.68
CA GLU A 169 7.71 -21.64 8.60
C GLU A 169 7.31 -20.17 8.67
N ASN A 170 7.01 -19.57 7.52
CA ASN A 170 6.52 -18.20 7.46
C ASN A 170 5.04 -18.13 7.86
N LEU A 171 4.76 -17.56 9.03
CA LEU A 171 3.40 -17.43 9.58
C LEU A 171 2.39 -16.85 8.58
N ILE A 172 2.72 -15.72 7.96
CA ILE A 172 1.80 -14.99 7.07
C ILE A 172 1.56 -15.76 5.77
N GLN A 173 2.59 -16.41 5.22
CA GLN A 173 2.47 -17.26 4.05
C GLN A 173 1.53 -18.44 4.33
N ARG A 174 1.76 -19.16 5.44
CA ARG A 174 0.96 -20.33 5.83
C ARG A 174 -0.51 -20.00 6.07
N LEU A 175 -0.80 -18.89 6.75
CA LEU A 175 -2.17 -18.42 6.97
C LEU A 175 -2.84 -17.96 5.66
N SER A 176 -2.09 -17.31 4.76
CA SER A 176 -2.60 -16.92 3.44
C SER A 176 -2.96 -18.13 2.58
N GLU A 177 -2.10 -19.15 2.56
CA GLU A 177 -2.34 -20.41 1.84
C GLU A 177 -3.50 -21.22 2.42
N ALA A 178 -3.63 -21.25 3.75
CA ALA A 178 -4.80 -21.83 4.42
C ALA A 178 -6.08 -21.12 3.96
N ARG A 179 -6.08 -19.79 3.85
CA ARG A 179 -7.22 -19.03 3.36
C ARG A 179 -7.56 -19.35 1.90
N ILE A 180 -6.55 -19.46 1.05
CA ILE A 180 -6.73 -19.86 -0.36
C ILE A 180 -7.40 -21.23 -0.43
N ARG A 181 -6.95 -22.18 0.40
CA ARG A 181 -7.51 -23.53 0.48
C ARG A 181 -8.97 -23.54 0.93
N GLU A 182 -9.32 -22.78 1.97
CA GLU A 182 -10.72 -22.66 2.44
C GLU A 182 -11.65 -22.16 1.33
N LYS A 183 -11.21 -21.17 0.54
CA LYS A 183 -11.98 -20.65 -0.61
C LYS A 183 -12.13 -21.64 -1.75
N ALA A 184 -11.13 -22.50 -1.96
CA ALA A 184 -11.14 -23.50 -3.02
C ALA A 184 -12.04 -24.69 -2.64
N GLU A 185 -11.91 -25.19 -1.42
CA GLU A 185 -12.59 -26.41 -0.98
C GLU A 185 -14.02 -26.16 -0.49
N LYS A 186 -14.31 -24.94 0.01
CA LYS A 186 -15.64 -24.51 0.49
C LYS A 186 -16.31 -25.51 1.44
N ARG A 187 -15.52 -26.09 2.35
CA ARG A 187 -16.02 -27.03 3.37
C ARG A 187 -17.02 -26.35 4.30
N HIS A 188 -17.83 -27.12 5.04
CA HIS A 188 -18.81 -26.54 5.97
C HIS A 188 -18.16 -25.49 6.91
N GLY A 189 -18.74 -24.29 6.98
CA GLY A 189 -18.23 -23.16 7.77
C GLY A 189 -17.01 -22.43 7.16
N TRP A 190 -16.70 -22.64 5.88
CA TRP A 190 -15.55 -22.00 5.23
C TRP A 190 -15.64 -20.47 5.21
N GLU A 191 -16.83 -19.85 5.12
CA GLU A 191 -16.94 -18.39 5.10
C GLU A 191 -16.38 -17.76 6.39
N ALA A 192 -16.70 -18.35 7.54
CA ALA A 192 -16.21 -17.85 8.82
C ALA A 192 -14.69 -18.07 8.98
N ARG A 193 -14.17 -19.21 8.53
CA ARG A 193 -12.73 -19.50 8.57
C ARG A 193 -11.94 -18.61 7.61
N GLU A 194 -12.44 -18.43 6.39
CA GLU A 194 -11.87 -17.53 5.37
C GLU A 194 -11.81 -16.10 5.87
N LEU A 195 -12.89 -15.62 6.50
CA LEU A 195 -12.95 -14.28 7.09
C LEU A 195 -11.98 -14.13 8.26
N GLY A 196 -11.94 -15.12 9.18
CA GLY A 196 -11.02 -15.12 10.31
C GLY A 196 -9.55 -15.08 9.87
N LEU A 197 -9.19 -15.93 8.90
CA LEU A 197 -7.84 -15.93 8.31
C LEU A 197 -7.54 -14.61 7.60
N LYS A 198 -8.51 -14.02 6.88
CA LYS A 198 -8.34 -12.71 6.24
C LYS A 198 -8.02 -11.61 7.25
N ILE A 199 -8.80 -11.53 8.33
CA ILE A 199 -8.62 -10.51 9.38
C ILE A 199 -7.25 -10.67 10.03
N LEU A 200 -6.94 -11.88 10.48
CA LEU A 200 -5.67 -12.17 11.15
C LEU A 200 -4.47 -11.87 10.28
N THR A 201 -4.49 -12.32 9.02
CA THR A 201 -3.34 -12.14 8.11
C THR A 201 -3.10 -10.66 7.82
N ASN A 202 -4.16 -9.85 7.61
CA ASN A 202 -4.00 -8.42 7.40
C ASN A 202 -3.52 -7.69 8.66
N ALA A 203 -4.05 -8.06 9.84
CA ALA A 203 -3.62 -7.46 11.11
C ALA A 203 -2.16 -7.78 11.44
N ALA A 204 -1.76 -9.05 11.31
CA ALA A 204 -0.43 -9.54 11.68
C ALA A 204 0.66 -9.25 10.64
N SER A 205 0.29 -8.93 9.40
CA SER A 205 1.28 -8.57 8.36
C SER A 205 1.72 -7.12 8.44
N TYR A 206 0.92 -6.21 9.01
CA TYR A 206 1.26 -4.79 9.00
C TYR A 206 0.65 -4.04 10.20
N GLY A 207 -0.67 -4.12 10.36
CA GLY A 207 -1.42 -3.17 11.20
C GLY A 207 -0.99 -3.15 12.66
N VAL A 208 -0.69 -4.32 13.23
CA VAL A 208 -0.27 -4.43 14.64
C VAL A 208 1.08 -3.75 14.92
N PHE A 209 1.94 -3.62 13.91
CA PHE A 209 3.27 -3.01 14.06
C PHE A 209 3.24 -1.48 14.10
N VAL A 210 2.11 -0.86 13.78
CA VAL A 210 1.90 0.60 13.80
C VAL A 210 0.71 0.97 14.70
N GLU A 211 0.31 0.06 15.59
CA GLU A 211 -0.75 0.32 16.54
C GLU A 211 -0.29 1.37 17.56
N VAL A 212 -1.05 2.46 17.63
CA VAL A 212 -0.93 3.50 18.67
C VAL A 212 -2.29 3.67 19.32
N ASN A 213 -2.30 3.57 20.63
CA ASN A 213 -3.47 3.66 21.49
C ASN A 213 -3.54 5.06 22.09
N VAL A 214 -4.54 5.84 21.67
CA VAL A 214 -4.76 7.18 22.19
C VAL A 214 -5.39 7.06 23.58
N LYS A 215 -4.63 7.43 24.61
CA LYS A 215 -5.12 7.50 25.99
C LYS A 215 -5.21 8.96 26.43
N ARG A 216 -6.18 9.24 27.29
CA ARG A 216 -6.26 10.53 27.98
C ARG A 216 -5.65 10.36 29.35
N HIS A 217 -4.67 11.19 29.66
CA HIS A 217 -4.09 11.27 30.99
C HIS A 217 -4.60 12.55 31.65
N ASP A 218 -5.02 12.45 32.90
CA ASP A 218 -5.38 13.61 33.71
C ASP A 218 -4.11 14.21 34.33
N GLY A 219 -4.00 15.53 34.40
CA GLY A 219 -2.85 16.25 34.96
C GLY A 219 -2.07 17.06 33.92
N GLU A 220 -1.22 17.95 34.43
CA GLU A 220 -0.33 18.81 33.63
C GLU A 220 0.71 17.95 32.90
N MET A 221 0.73 18.09 31.57
CA MET A 221 1.73 17.50 30.71
C MET A 221 2.51 18.58 29.98
N GLU A 222 3.83 18.45 29.97
CA GLU A 222 4.72 19.29 29.19
C GLU A 222 4.75 18.79 27.73
N ILE A 223 4.35 19.65 26.80
CA ILE A 223 4.33 19.37 25.36
C ILE A 223 5.54 20.03 24.70
N CYS A 224 6.40 19.21 24.08
CA CYS A 224 7.57 19.67 23.32
C CYS A 224 7.33 19.54 21.81
N GLY A 225 7.61 20.61 21.06
CA GLY A 225 7.58 20.59 19.59
C GLY A 225 8.84 19.96 18.99
N LEU A 226 8.82 19.70 17.68
CA LEU A 226 9.95 19.11 16.94
C LEU A 226 11.21 20.00 16.95
N ASP A 227 11.03 21.32 16.99
CA ASP A 227 12.11 22.33 16.94
C ASP A 227 11.96 23.41 18.03
N SER A 228 11.08 23.21 19.03
CA SER A 228 10.89 24.22 20.06
C SER A 228 11.80 23.91 21.26
N GLU A 229 12.73 24.82 21.55
CA GLU A 229 13.36 24.89 22.88
C GLU A 229 12.34 25.29 23.97
N GLU A 230 11.15 25.74 23.55
CA GLU A 230 10.03 26.08 24.39
C GLU A 230 9.00 24.94 24.41
N SER A 231 8.75 24.40 25.58
CA SER A 231 7.59 23.56 25.86
C SER A 231 6.42 24.40 26.34
N PHE A 232 5.21 23.84 26.29
CA PHE A 232 4.04 24.41 26.97
C PHE A 232 3.31 23.33 27.77
N GLU A 233 2.67 23.74 28.86
CA GLU A 233 1.89 22.84 29.71
C GLU A 233 0.44 22.76 29.21
N GLU A 234 -0.09 21.54 29.14
CA GLU A 234 -1.49 21.26 28.83
C GLU A 234 -2.06 20.30 29.88
N ASP A 235 -3.20 20.64 30.47
CA ASP A 235 -3.92 19.75 31.40
C ASP A 235 -4.86 18.83 30.62
N GLY A 236 -4.70 17.52 30.78
CA GLY A 236 -5.61 16.54 30.17
C GLY A 236 -5.27 16.17 28.72
N ALA A 237 -3.98 16.08 28.39
CA ALA A 237 -3.51 15.80 27.04
C ALA A 237 -3.84 14.36 26.56
N LYS A 238 -4.04 14.24 25.24
CA LYS A 238 -4.12 12.94 24.57
C LYS A 238 -2.70 12.48 24.26
N VAL A 239 -2.34 11.31 24.78
CA VAL A 239 -1.03 10.68 24.54
C VAL A 239 -1.23 9.47 23.64
N GLU A 240 -0.40 9.38 22.60
CA GLU A 240 -0.31 8.18 21.77
C GLU A 240 0.67 7.20 22.43
N GLU A 241 0.16 6.06 22.88
CA GLU A 241 0.97 4.98 23.46
C GLU A 241 1.13 3.83 22.46
N GLU A 242 2.33 3.32 22.33
CA GLU A 242 2.63 2.19 21.45
C GLU A 242 1.84 0.92 21.86
N GLY A 243 1.29 0.21 20.88
CA GLY A 243 0.67 -1.11 21.09
C GLY A 243 1.71 -2.18 21.48
N GLU A 244 1.24 -3.32 21.97
CA GLU A 244 2.11 -4.40 22.49
C GLU A 244 3.15 -4.90 21.49
N LEU A 245 2.80 -4.98 20.20
CA LEU A 245 3.68 -5.46 19.13
C LEU A 245 4.18 -4.31 18.24
N PHE A 246 4.18 -3.08 18.73
CA PHE A 246 4.60 -1.93 17.94
C PHE A 246 6.04 -2.09 17.43
N CYS A 247 6.20 -2.04 16.11
CA CYS A 247 7.49 -2.10 15.44
C CYS A 247 7.41 -1.27 14.15
N PRO A 248 7.61 0.05 14.24
CA PRO A 248 7.31 0.96 13.14
C PRO A 248 8.21 0.72 11.92
N LEU A 249 9.37 0.09 12.09
CA LEU A 249 10.22 -0.37 10.99
C LEU A 249 9.47 -1.37 10.09
N LEU A 250 8.83 -2.40 10.66
CA LEU A 250 8.07 -3.38 9.89
C LEU A 250 6.89 -2.75 9.20
N GLY A 251 6.07 -2.02 9.97
CA GLY A 251 4.86 -1.42 9.41
C GLY A 251 5.17 -0.43 8.29
N ALA A 252 6.17 0.45 8.48
CA ALA A 252 6.55 1.41 7.47
C ALA A 252 7.20 0.78 6.24
N THR A 253 8.06 -0.24 6.40
CA THR A 253 8.72 -0.88 5.24
C THR A 253 7.69 -1.59 4.36
N ILE A 254 6.68 -2.19 4.97
CA ILE A 254 5.61 -2.88 4.24
C ILE A 254 4.73 -1.90 3.48
N THR A 255 4.38 -0.75 4.04
CA THR A 255 3.62 0.27 3.28
C THR A 255 4.46 0.96 2.22
N SER A 256 5.75 1.21 2.49
CA SER A 256 6.71 1.68 1.50
C SER A 256 6.82 0.70 0.31
N GLY A 257 6.86 -0.60 0.57
CA GLY A 257 6.81 -1.64 -0.47
C GLY A 257 5.51 -1.63 -1.29
N ALA A 258 4.37 -1.29 -0.68
CA ALA A 258 3.10 -1.14 -1.39
C ALA A 258 3.13 0.06 -2.35
N HIS A 259 3.79 1.15 -1.96
CA HIS A 259 4.00 2.29 -2.85
C HIS A 259 4.87 1.91 -4.05
N LEU A 260 5.93 1.13 -3.83
CA LEU A 260 6.77 0.62 -4.90
C LEU A 260 6.00 -0.27 -5.87
N LEU A 261 5.12 -1.15 -5.38
CA LEU A 261 4.26 -1.96 -6.24
C LEU A 261 3.33 -1.10 -7.12
N LEU A 262 2.72 -0.04 -6.55
CA LEU A 262 1.88 0.88 -7.32
C LEU A 262 2.67 1.70 -8.34
N ALA A 263 3.89 2.13 -8.01
CA ALA A 263 4.79 2.80 -8.94
C ALA A 263 5.25 1.86 -10.08
N LEU A 264 5.47 0.60 -9.75
CA LEU A 264 5.85 -0.42 -10.73
C LEU A 264 4.71 -0.72 -11.71
N ILE A 265 3.46 -0.81 -11.24
CA ILE A 265 2.29 -0.92 -12.15
C ILE A 265 2.26 0.25 -13.13
N ASP A 266 2.53 1.47 -12.64
CA ASP A 266 2.55 2.67 -13.46
C ASP A 266 3.57 2.58 -14.60
N SER A 267 4.78 2.19 -14.24
CA SER A 267 5.90 2.06 -15.16
C SER A 267 5.63 0.97 -16.21
N VAL A 268 5.11 -0.19 -15.79
CA VAL A 268 4.71 -1.29 -16.69
C VAL A 268 3.58 -0.85 -17.62
N ALA A 269 2.55 -0.17 -17.11
CA ALA A 269 1.45 0.33 -17.94
C ALA A 269 1.96 1.33 -18.99
N ALA A 270 2.82 2.27 -18.60
CA ALA A 270 3.41 3.25 -19.50
C ALA A 270 4.25 2.60 -20.60
N LYS A 271 5.08 1.59 -20.28
CA LYS A 271 5.85 0.82 -21.29
C LYS A 271 4.97 0.14 -22.33
N LEU A 272 3.77 -0.31 -21.93
CA LEU A 272 2.78 -0.93 -22.82
C LEU A 272 1.91 0.09 -23.56
N GLY A 273 2.16 1.40 -23.39
CA GLY A 273 1.40 2.48 -24.00
C GLY A 273 0.03 2.72 -23.35
N GLY A 274 -0.11 2.33 -22.08
CA GLY A 274 -1.26 2.60 -21.24
C GLY A 274 -1.00 3.68 -20.20
N GLU A 275 -2.05 4.10 -19.52
CA GLU A 275 -2.01 5.11 -18.48
C GLU A 275 -2.82 4.65 -17.27
N ILE A 276 -2.26 4.87 -16.08
CA ILE A 276 -2.99 4.73 -14.83
C ILE A 276 -3.74 6.04 -14.56
N VAL A 277 -5.06 5.94 -14.35
CA VAL A 277 -5.93 7.10 -14.12
C VAL A 277 -6.29 7.29 -12.66
N TYR A 278 -6.23 6.22 -11.88
CA TYR A 278 -6.54 6.22 -10.45
C TYR A 278 -5.83 5.05 -9.75
N GLN A 279 -5.38 5.27 -8.52
CA GLN A 279 -4.86 4.24 -7.63
C GLN A 279 -5.42 4.44 -6.22
N ASP A 280 -5.70 3.33 -5.53
CA ASP A 280 -6.06 3.34 -4.12
C ASP A 280 -5.50 2.09 -3.45
N THR A 281 -4.41 2.30 -2.70
CA THR A 281 -3.72 1.33 -1.84
C THR A 281 -3.19 0.10 -2.60
N ASP A 282 -4.07 -0.83 -2.94
CA ASP A 282 -3.80 -2.10 -3.62
C ASP A 282 -4.41 -2.18 -5.02
N SER A 283 -5.20 -1.19 -5.42
CA SER A 283 -5.88 -1.14 -6.71
C SER A 283 -5.35 -0.06 -7.64
N ALA A 284 -5.38 -0.34 -8.94
CA ALA A 284 -5.00 0.58 -10.01
C ALA A 284 -5.99 0.49 -11.18
N PHE A 285 -6.33 1.64 -11.76
CA PHE A 285 -7.29 1.77 -12.86
C PHE A 285 -6.52 2.16 -14.10
N VAL A 286 -6.58 1.33 -15.13
CA VAL A 286 -5.75 1.48 -16.34
C VAL A 286 -6.61 1.68 -17.58
N THR A 287 -6.15 2.56 -18.47
CA THR A 287 -6.69 2.73 -19.83
C THR A 287 -5.57 2.58 -20.86
N PRO A 288 -5.82 2.00 -22.05
CA PRO A 288 -7.04 1.27 -22.42
C PRO A 288 -7.14 -0.09 -21.71
N SER A 289 -8.37 -0.54 -21.41
CA SER A 289 -8.65 -1.77 -20.63
C SER A 289 -7.99 -3.03 -21.20
N ARG A 290 -7.78 -3.07 -22.53
CA ARG A 290 -7.14 -4.20 -23.24
C ARG A 290 -5.74 -4.55 -22.74
N LEU A 291 -5.04 -3.63 -22.07
CA LEU A 291 -3.69 -3.86 -21.54
C LEU A 291 -3.68 -4.58 -20.18
N ALA A 292 -4.81 -4.59 -19.46
CA ALA A 292 -4.89 -5.15 -18.11
C ALA A 292 -4.37 -6.60 -18.00
N PRO A 293 -4.69 -7.54 -18.91
CA PRO A 293 -4.16 -8.90 -18.82
C PRO A 293 -2.64 -8.99 -18.97
N GLU A 294 -2.02 -8.14 -19.79
CA GLU A 294 -0.58 -8.13 -19.99
C GLU A 294 0.14 -7.49 -18.80
N ILE A 295 -0.40 -6.39 -18.27
CA ILE A 295 0.09 -5.77 -17.04
C ILE A 295 0.01 -6.75 -15.88
N ALA A 296 -1.13 -7.44 -15.70
CA ALA A 296 -1.30 -8.42 -14.63
C ALA A 296 -0.23 -9.53 -14.68
N ARG A 297 0.00 -10.09 -15.88
CA ARG A 297 0.99 -11.17 -16.08
C ARG A 297 2.42 -10.75 -15.76
N ALA A 298 2.77 -9.47 -15.91
CA ALA A 298 4.11 -8.98 -15.56
C ALA A 298 4.46 -9.22 -14.07
N PHE A 299 3.46 -9.31 -13.19
CA PHE A 299 3.63 -9.50 -11.75
C PHE A 299 3.56 -10.96 -11.29
N ASP A 300 3.33 -11.92 -12.19
CA ASP A 300 3.13 -13.34 -11.80
C ASP A 300 4.37 -13.94 -11.12
N SER A 301 5.58 -13.52 -11.55
CA SER A 301 6.87 -13.91 -10.96
C SER A 301 7.02 -13.47 -9.49
N LEU A 302 6.24 -12.47 -9.06
CA LEU A 302 6.26 -11.92 -7.71
C LEU A 302 5.27 -12.62 -6.77
N ASN A 303 4.58 -13.70 -7.20
CA ASN A 303 3.74 -14.48 -6.29
C ASN A 303 4.60 -15.07 -5.14
N PRO A 304 4.36 -14.68 -3.88
CA PRO A 304 5.19 -15.16 -2.77
C PRO A 304 4.74 -16.52 -2.22
N TYR A 305 3.58 -17.03 -2.63
CA TYR A 305 2.97 -18.24 -2.08
C TYR A 305 3.46 -19.50 -2.78
N SER A 306 3.36 -20.65 -2.09
CA SER A 306 3.67 -21.96 -2.68
C SER A 306 2.59 -22.45 -3.65
N VAL A 307 1.46 -21.76 -3.71
CA VAL A 307 0.33 -22.06 -4.60
C VAL A 307 0.29 -21.02 -5.72
N GLU A 308 -0.02 -21.47 -6.94
CA GLU A 308 -0.10 -20.61 -8.11
C GLU A 308 -1.38 -19.75 -8.03
N VAL A 309 -1.21 -18.49 -7.64
CA VAL A 309 -2.28 -17.49 -7.62
C VAL A 309 -1.74 -16.18 -8.20
N PRO A 310 -2.54 -15.46 -9.02
CA PRO A 310 -2.09 -14.20 -9.59
C PRO A 310 -1.89 -13.17 -8.47
N LEU A 311 -0.70 -12.55 -8.43
CA LEU A 311 -0.41 -11.47 -7.50
C LEU A 311 -1.25 -10.23 -7.84
N LEU A 312 -1.39 -9.89 -9.12
CA LEU A 312 -2.22 -8.79 -9.61
C LEU A 312 -3.41 -9.35 -10.41
N LYS A 313 -4.64 -9.01 -10.02
CA LYS A 313 -5.88 -9.52 -10.62
C LYS A 313 -6.59 -8.44 -11.40
N GLU A 314 -7.18 -8.82 -12.53
CA GLU A 314 -8.20 -7.98 -13.18
C GLU A 314 -9.55 -8.17 -12.49
N GLU A 315 -10.02 -7.15 -11.80
CA GLU A 315 -11.32 -7.13 -11.10
C GLU A 315 -12.40 -6.35 -11.86
N THR A 316 -12.16 -5.97 -13.12
CA THR A 316 -13.10 -5.18 -13.94
C THR A 316 -14.51 -5.76 -13.92
N GLU A 317 -14.68 -7.06 -14.18
CA GLU A 317 -16.00 -7.71 -14.20
C GLU A 317 -16.67 -7.74 -12.83
N LYS A 318 -15.90 -7.85 -11.74
CA LYS A 318 -16.46 -7.81 -10.37
C LYS A 318 -16.98 -6.42 -10.01
N LYS A 319 -16.34 -5.37 -10.52
CA LYS A 319 -16.65 -3.96 -10.23
C LYS A 319 -17.69 -3.38 -11.20
N ALA A 320 -17.67 -3.81 -12.45
CA ALA A 320 -18.49 -3.32 -13.56
C ALA A 320 -18.91 -4.49 -14.49
N PRO A 321 -19.82 -5.36 -14.05
CA PRO A 321 -20.13 -6.60 -14.74
C PRO A 321 -20.87 -6.33 -16.07
N PRO A 322 -20.49 -6.98 -17.19
CA PRO A 322 -21.09 -6.72 -18.50
C PRO A 322 -22.60 -6.96 -18.59
N ASP A 323 -23.14 -7.91 -17.81
CA ASP A 323 -24.57 -8.22 -17.76
C ASP A 323 -25.40 -7.12 -17.09
N ALA A 324 -24.78 -6.21 -16.33
CA ALA A 324 -25.42 -5.03 -15.76
C ALA A 324 -25.48 -3.83 -16.74
N TYR A 325 -24.99 -3.97 -17.97
CA TYR A 325 -24.99 -2.85 -18.92
C TYR A 325 -26.42 -2.57 -19.42
N PRO A 326 -26.85 -1.30 -19.48
CA PRO A 326 -28.19 -0.97 -19.96
C PRO A 326 -28.35 -1.35 -21.43
N LYS A 327 -29.55 -1.83 -21.79
CA LYS A 327 -29.85 -2.24 -23.17
C LYS A 327 -29.62 -1.09 -24.15
N GLY A 328 -28.79 -1.33 -25.17
CA GLY A 328 -28.43 -0.33 -26.17
C GLY A 328 -27.33 0.63 -25.72
N SER A 329 -26.59 0.32 -24.65
CA SER A 329 -25.33 1.00 -24.35
C SER A 329 -24.39 0.96 -25.54
N SER A 330 -23.73 2.08 -25.81
CA SER A 330 -22.64 2.16 -26.81
C SER A 330 -21.30 1.69 -26.27
N ASP A 331 -21.19 1.51 -24.96
CA ASP A 331 -19.93 1.18 -24.29
C ASP A 331 -19.74 -0.34 -24.22
N SER A 332 -18.58 -0.82 -24.67
CA SER A 332 -18.17 -2.22 -24.53
C SER A 332 -17.29 -2.47 -23.29
N ARG A 333 -16.86 -1.38 -22.63
CA ARG A 333 -15.96 -1.36 -21.48
C ARG A 333 -16.37 -0.22 -20.54
N PRO A 334 -16.13 -0.34 -19.23
CA PRO A 334 -16.55 0.71 -18.31
C PRO A 334 -15.69 1.96 -18.50
N ARG A 335 -16.29 3.10 -18.16
CA ARG A 335 -15.67 4.42 -18.08
C ARG A 335 -15.37 4.74 -16.62
N PHE A 336 -14.41 5.62 -16.38
CA PHE A 336 -14.04 6.12 -15.06
C PHE A 336 -14.33 7.62 -14.94
N PHE A 337 -14.77 8.06 -13.76
CA PHE A 337 -14.81 9.46 -13.38
C PHE A 337 -14.32 9.61 -11.94
N GLY A 338 -13.26 10.39 -11.75
CA GLY A 338 -12.66 10.68 -10.44
C GLY A 338 -12.91 12.12 -10.00
N LEU A 339 -13.20 12.31 -8.71
CA LEU A 339 -13.32 13.64 -8.08
C LEU A 339 -12.18 13.93 -7.11
N SER A 340 -11.81 12.95 -6.30
CA SER A 340 -10.73 13.05 -5.32
C SER A 340 -10.32 11.65 -4.87
N SER A 341 -9.33 11.57 -3.96
CA SER A 341 -9.02 10.35 -3.23
C SER A 341 -10.30 9.71 -2.66
N LYS A 342 -10.50 8.44 -2.98
CA LYS A 342 -11.64 7.60 -2.57
C LYS A 342 -13.03 8.12 -2.99
N ARG A 343 -13.09 9.06 -3.94
CA ARG A 343 -14.33 9.56 -4.54
C ARG A 343 -14.29 9.42 -6.05
N TYR A 344 -14.87 8.35 -6.55
CA TYR A 344 -14.85 8.02 -7.96
C TYR A 344 -16.00 7.06 -8.31
N CYS A 345 -16.28 6.90 -9.60
CA CYS A 345 -17.17 5.86 -10.07
C CYS A 345 -16.71 5.25 -11.40
N LEU A 346 -17.05 3.97 -11.55
CA LEU A 346 -17.14 3.32 -12.85
C LEU A 346 -18.57 3.42 -13.35
N PHE A 347 -18.73 3.68 -14.64
CA PHE A 347 -20.04 3.80 -15.27
C PHE A 347 -19.99 3.44 -16.75
N VAL A 348 -21.16 3.26 -17.35
CA VAL A 348 -21.35 3.20 -18.80
C VAL A 348 -22.45 4.15 -19.21
N ARG A 349 -22.55 4.50 -20.48
CA ARG A 349 -23.65 5.31 -21.01
C ARG A 349 -24.78 4.45 -21.53
N ASP A 350 -26.01 4.82 -21.25
CA ASP A 350 -27.19 4.22 -21.87
C ASP A 350 -27.35 4.67 -23.34
N ARG A 351 -28.40 4.18 -24.01
CA ARG A 351 -28.72 4.54 -25.41
C ARG A 351 -28.96 6.03 -25.67
N TYR A 352 -29.17 6.83 -24.62
CA TYR A 352 -29.38 8.28 -24.68
C TYR A 352 -28.13 9.06 -24.25
N GLY A 353 -27.02 8.37 -23.97
CA GLY A 353 -25.80 8.98 -23.49
C GLY A 353 -25.83 9.29 -21.99
N ARG A 354 -26.80 8.83 -21.20
CA ARG A 354 -26.85 9.12 -19.75
C ARG A 354 -25.97 8.14 -18.99
N PRO A 355 -25.21 8.58 -17.96
CA PRO A 355 -24.36 7.68 -17.18
C PRO A 355 -25.19 6.73 -16.31
N CYS A 356 -24.80 5.45 -16.31
CA CYS A 356 -25.29 4.38 -15.45
C CYS A 356 -24.11 3.88 -14.62
N VAL A 357 -24.10 4.23 -13.33
CA VAL A 357 -23.00 3.95 -12.39
C VAL A 357 -23.10 2.53 -11.85
N PHE A 358 -21.98 1.82 -11.76
CA PHE A 358 -21.92 0.51 -11.11
C PHE A 358 -21.74 0.65 -9.60
N GLU A 359 -22.63 0.05 -8.81
CA GLU A 359 -22.59 0.12 -7.35
C GLU A 359 -21.25 -0.36 -6.77
N LYS A 360 -20.75 -1.51 -7.23
CA LYS A 360 -19.46 -2.07 -6.79
C LYS A 360 -18.25 -1.32 -7.34
N GLY A 361 -18.46 -0.51 -8.37
CA GLY A 361 -17.45 0.33 -9.02
C GLY A 361 -17.46 1.78 -8.54
N ALA A 362 -18.29 2.14 -7.55
CA ALA A 362 -18.41 3.49 -7.02
C ALA A 362 -17.96 3.56 -5.55
N SER A 363 -17.15 4.58 -5.26
CA SER A 363 -16.72 4.94 -3.92
C SER A 363 -17.09 6.39 -3.61
N ASP A 364 -17.71 6.56 -2.45
CA ASP A 364 -18.11 7.82 -1.82
C ASP A 364 -17.50 7.97 -0.42
N HIS A 365 -16.42 7.21 -0.14
CA HIS A 365 -15.72 7.22 1.13
C HIS A 365 -15.36 8.66 1.55
N GLY A 366 -15.59 8.96 2.84
CA GLY A 366 -15.37 10.29 3.40
C GLY A 366 -16.58 11.23 3.38
N LEU A 367 -17.79 10.78 3.01
CA LEU A 367 -19.05 11.52 3.21
C LEU A 367 -19.65 11.34 4.61
N GLY A 368 -18.84 11.03 5.62
CA GLY A 368 -19.20 10.56 6.97
C GLY A 368 -20.13 11.40 7.85
N MET A 369 -20.94 12.31 7.29
CA MET A 369 -22.08 12.94 7.97
C MET A 369 -23.32 13.18 7.07
N TYR A 370 -23.23 13.09 5.74
CA TYR A 370 -24.28 13.63 4.86
C TYR A 370 -25.04 12.64 3.99
N GLN A 371 -24.66 11.35 3.97
CA GLN A 371 -25.46 10.32 3.29
C GLN A 371 -25.21 8.93 3.87
N VAL A 372 -26.30 8.22 4.21
CA VAL A 372 -26.26 6.79 4.53
C VAL A 372 -26.19 6.03 3.19
N PRO A 373 -25.28 5.05 3.01
CA PRO A 373 -25.07 4.35 1.73
C PRO A 373 -26.28 3.58 1.16
N LYS A 374 -27.42 3.52 1.86
CA LYS A 374 -28.59 2.72 1.46
C LYS A 374 -29.48 3.34 0.38
N ASP A 375 -29.25 4.60 0.00
CA ASP A 375 -30.05 5.31 -1.02
C ASP A 375 -29.29 5.52 -2.34
N ARG A 376 -28.53 4.52 -2.81
CA ARG A 376 -27.85 4.58 -4.13
C ARG A 376 -28.81 4.50 -5.33
N GLU A 377 -30.09 4.22 -5.10
CA GLU A 377 -31.10 4.00 -6.14
C GLU A 377 -31.99 5.22 -6.48
N LYS A 378 -31.76 6.39 -5.87
CA LYS A 378 -32.59 7.59 -6.12
C LYS A 378 -31.91 8.65 -6.98
#